data_AF-X0GV30-F1
#
_entry.id   AF-X0GV30-F1
#
_cell.length_a   1.000
_cell.length_b   1.000
_cell.length_c   1.000
_cell.angle_alpha   90.00
_cell.angle_beta   90.00
_cell.angle_gamma   90.00
#
_symmetry.space_group_name_H-M   'P 1'
#
loop_
_entity.id
_entity.type
_entity.pdbx_description
1 polymer ?
#
loop_
_entity_poly.entity_id
_entity_poly.type
_entity_poly.pdbx_seq_one_letter_code
_entity_poly.pdbx_strand_id
1 'polypeptide(L)'
;MSRTPNYNASKAALHAFAMDIRYQLRDSGCPLHIVEVFPPAVQTELHDERHQPDLVHGKEIGMPFTEFIEQMYDGLAKGGDQFAVGLGEDLFKEGGWEFQRGQMCDEARELLNYALVDYLRT
;
A
#
# COMPACT_ATOMS: atom_id res chain seq x y z
N MET A 1 5.11 7.73 -18.52
CA MET A 1 4.86 9.17 -18.31
C MET A 1 4.42 9.37 -16.86
N SER A 2 5.14 10.15 -16.06
CA SER A 2 4.70 10.49 -14.69
C SER A 2 3.71 11.65 -14.79
N ARG A 3 2.44 11.43 -14.45
CA ARG A 3 1.34 12.41 -14.68
C ARG A 3 0.79 13.03 -13.42
N THR A 4 1.00 12.40 -12.27
CA THR A 4 0.22 12.70 -11.05
C THR A 4 1.14 12.88 -9.84
N PRO A 5 2.09 13.83 -9.85
CA PRO A 5 3.09 13.96 -8.78
C PRO A 5 2.46 14.20 -7.40
N ASN A 6 1.42 15.03 -7.30
CA ASN A 6 0.74 15.30 -6.03
C ASN A 6 -0.01 14.07 -5.50
N TYR A 7 -0.65 13.30 -6.39
CA TYR A 7 -1.29 12.04 -6.03
C TYR A 7 -0.25 11.01 -5.57
N ASN A 8 0.86 10.89 -6.31
CA ASN A 8 1.91 9.93 -5.98
C ASN A 8 2.55 10.27 -4.63
N ALA A 9 2.84 11.55 -4.38
CA ALA A 9 3.37 12.01 -3.10
C ALA A 9 2.38 11.76 -1.95
N SER A 10 1.09 12.03 -2.14
CA SER A 10 0.09 11.80 -1.09
C SER A 10 -0.12 10.32 -0.79
N LYS A 11 -0.09 9.44 -1.81
CA LYS A 11 -0.15 7.98 -1.62
C LYS A 11 1.11 7.43 -0.96
N ALA A 12 2.30 7.92 -1.31
CA ALA A 12 3.53 7.55 -0.63
C ALA A 12 3.53 7.96 0.85
N ALA A 13 3.04 9.17 1.16
CA ALA A 13 2.90 9.63 2.54
C ALA A 13 1.87 8.81 3.33
N LEU A 14 0.73 8.47 2.71
CA LEU A 14 -0.28 7.61 3.33
C LEU A 14 0.27 6.21 3.65
N HIS A 15 1.04 5.63 2.73
CA HIS A 15 1.64 4.31 2.93
C HIS A 15 2.64 4.30 4.09
N ALA A 16 3.52 5.31 4.16
CA ALA A 16 4.44 5.45 5.28
C ALA A 16 3.69 5.58 6.62
N PHE A 17 2.63 6.40 6.65
CA PHE A 17 1.77 6.53 7.82
C PHE A 17 1.09 5.20 8.21
N ALA A 18 0.54 4.47 7.24
CA ALA A 18 -0.16 3.21 7.46
C ALA A 18 0.77 2.10 8.00
N MET A 19 2.05 2.10 7.59
CA MET A 19 3.04 1.22 8.20
C MET A 19 3.34 1.60 9.66
N ASP A 20 3.68 2.86 9.91
CA ASP A 20 4.09 3.32 11.24
C ASP A 20 2.98 3.18 12.27
N ILE A 21 1.73 3.45 11.89
CA ILE A 21 0.60 3.27 12.80
C ILE A 21 0.34 1.79 13.11
N ARG A 22 0.47 0.87 12.13
CA ARG A 22 0.35 -0.59 12.38
C ARG A 22 1.38 -1.07 13.38
N TYR A 23 2.59 -0.57 13.26
CA TYR A 23 3.64 -0.84 14.22
C TYR A 23 3.31 -0.36 15.63
N GLN A 24 2.86 0.89 15.79
CA GLN A 24 2.45 1.43 17.10
C GLN A 24 1.29 0.64 17.72
N LEU A 25 0.32 0.22 16.91
CA LEU A 25 -0.80 -0.61 17.37
C LEU A 25 -0.32 -1.97 17.87
N ARG A 26 0.60 -2.62 17.15
CA ARG A 26 1.22 -3.89 17.56
C ARG A 26 1.99 -3.74 18.87
N ASP A 27 2.82 -2.71 19.01
CA ASP A 27 3.61 -2.48 20.21
C ASP A 27 2.74 -2.19 21.45
N SER A 28 1.59 -1.54 21.24
CA SER A 28 0.63 -1.24 22.31
C SER A 28 -0.31 -2.41 22.66
N GLY A 29 -0.28 -3.51 21.90
CA GLY A 29 -1.22 -4.62 22.04
C GLY A 29 -2.66 -4.28 21.64
N CYS A 30 -2.87 -3.21 20.87
CA CYS A 30 -4.18 -2.84 20.38
C CYS A 30 -4.70 -3.88 19.37
N PRO A 31 -5.95 -4.38 19.49
CA PRO A 31 -6.49 -5.39 18.58
C PRO A 31 -6.96 -4.83 17.22
N LEU A 32 -6.80 -3.52 16.97
CA LEU A 32 -7.19 -2.90 15.71
C LEU A 32 -6.27 -3.37 14.57
N HIS A 33 -6.85 -3.97 13.54
CA HIS A 33 -6.14 -4.37 12.32
C HIS A 33 -6.36 -3.35 11.21
N ILE A 34 -5.27 -2.92 10.57
CA ILE A 34 -5.29 -2.00 9.44
C ILE A 34 -4.76 -2.76 8.23
N VAL A 35 -5.51 -2.73 7.13
CA VAL A 35 -5.14 -3.37 5.86
C VAL A 35 -4.99 -2.30 4.79
N GLU A 36 -3.83 -2.27 4.12
CA GLU A 36 -3.61 -1.38 2.97
C GLU A 36 -3.72 -2.14 1.64
N VAL A 37 -4.53 -1.60 0.73
CA VAL A 37 -4.78 -2.19 -0.60
C VAL A 37 -4.16 -1.32 -1.67
N PHE A 38 -3.38 -1.94 -2.57
CA PHE A 38 -2.72 -1.29 -3.70
C PHE A 38 -3.43 -1.64 -5.01
N PRO A 39 -4.40 -0.82 -5.45
CA PRO A 39 -5.13 -1.07 -6.69
C PRO A 39 -4.28 -0.75 -7.94
N PRO A 40 -4.51 -1.45 -9.07
CA PRO A 40 -4.01 -1.03 -10.37
C PRO A 40 -4.86 0.13 -10.91
N ALA A 41 -4.59 0.56 -12.14
CA ALA A 41 -5.61 1.31 -12.89
C ALA A 41 -6.85 0.42 -13.07
N VAL A 42 -8.04 0.96 -12.81
CA VAL A 42 -9.32 0.25 -12.90
C VAL A 42 -10.25 1.02 -13.84
N GLN A 43 -10.97 0.30 -14.69
CA GLN A 43 -11.92 0.85 -15.65
C GLN A 43 -13.15 1.47 -14.94
N THR A 44 -12.98 2.71 -14.49
CA THR A 44 -14.02 3.53 -13.83
C THR A 44 -14.31 4.78 -14.65
N GLU A 45 -15.44 5.44 -14.37
CA GLU A 45 -15.84 6.68 -15.04
C GLU A 45 -14.88 7.86 -14.80
N LEU A 46 -13.95 7.71 -13.84
CA LEU A 46 -12.92 8.70 -13.55
C LEU A 46 -11.93 8.87 -14.72
N HIS A 47 -11.79 7.86 -15.58
CA HIS A 47 -10.90 7.89 -16.74
C HIS A 47 -11.58 8.40 -18.02
N ASP A 48 -12.84 8.80 -17.96
CA ASP A 48 -13.57 9.37 -19.10
C ASP A 48 -12.95 10.68 -19.56
N GLU A 49 -13.11 11.00 -20.85
CA GLU A 49 -12.69 12.27 -21.45
C GLU A 49 -13.32 13.49 -20.77
N ARG A 50 -14.42 13.32 -20.04
CA ARG A 50 -15.00 14.38 -19.19
C ARG A 50 -14.08 14.78 -18.04
N HIS A 51 -13.41 13.81 -17.42
CA HIS A 51 -12.58 14.00 -16.23
C HIS A 51 -11.10 14.08 -16.59
N GLN A 52 -10.69 13.39 -17.66
CA GLN A 52 -9.33 13.35 -18.19
C GLN A 52 -9.37 13.57 -19.71
N PRO A 53 -9.56 14.82 -20.18
CA PRO A 53 -9.74 15.12 -21.60
C PRO A 53 -8.56 14.71 -22.50
N ASP A 54 -7.39 14.48 -21.91
CA ASP A 54 -6.20 14.01 -22.61
C ASP A 54 -6.13 12.47 -22.77
N LEU A 55 -7.05 11.72 -22.14
CA LEU A 55 -7.19 10.27 -22.28
C LEU A 55 -8.34 9.89 -23.21
N VAL A 56 -8.04 9.83 -24.51
CA VAL A 56 -8.97 9.27 -25.50
C VAL A 56 -9.16 7.78 -25.23
N HIS A 57 -10.41 7.30 -25.17
CA HIS A 57 -10.76 5.93 -24.77
C HIS A 57 -10.31 5.51 -23.35
N GLY A 58 -10.17 6.46 -22.41
CA GLY A 58 -9.66 6.16 -21.07
C GLY A 58 -10.45 5.10 -20.27
N LYS A 59 -11.72 4.85 -20.62
CA LYS A 59 -12.54 3.75 -20.08
C LYS A 59 -11.97 2.36 -20.31
N GLU A 60 -11.11 2.20 -21.31
CA GLU A 60 -10.49 0.92 -21.69
C GLU A 60 -9.15 0.69 -20.96
N ILE A 61 -8.69 1.67 -20.16
CA ILE A 61 -7.42 1.60 -19.45
C ILE A 61 -7.58 0.82 -18.15
N GLY A 62 -6.72 -0.18 -17.97
CA GLY A 62 -6.57 -0.91 -16.72
C GLY A 62 -7.45 -2.15 -16.61
N MET A 63 -7.55 -2.65 -15.39
CA MET A 63 -8.28 -3.86 -15.05
C MET A 63 -9.81 -3.62 -15.12
N PRO A 64 -10.60 -4.58 -15.65
CA PRO A 64 -12.05 -4.53 -15.57
C PRO A 64 -12.56 -4.37 -14.13
N PHE A 65 -13.57 -3.54 -13.92
CA PHE A 65 -14.07 -3.22 -12.58
C PHE A 65 -14.50 -4.44 -11.78
N THR A 66 -15.28 -5.35 -12.38
CA THR A 66 -15.76 -6.57 -11.71
C THR A 66 -14.61 -7.46 -11.24
N GLU A 67 -13.60 -7.64 -12.10
CA GLU A 67 -12.40 -8.44 -11.78
C GLU A 67 -11.60 -7.82 -10.62
N PHE A 68 -11.46 -6.49 -10.61
CA PHE A 68 -10.82 -5.77 -9.51
C PHE A 68 -11.53 -6.01 -8.17
N ILE A 69 -12.86 -5.92 -8.15
CA ILE A 69 -13.65 -6.11 -6.93
C ILE A 69 -13.52 -7.55 -6.40
N GLU A 70 -13.55 -8.55 -7.27
CA GLU A 70 -13.37 -9.95 -6.90
C GLU A 70 -11.99 -10.19 -6.27
N GLN A 71 -10.91 -9.75 -6.94
CA GLN A 71 -9.55 -9.92 -6.43
C GLN A 71 -9.29 -9.12 -5.15
N MET A 72 -9.82 -7.91 -5.05
CA MET A 72 -9.73 -7.08 -3.84
C MET A 72 -10.42 -7.77 -2.66
N TYR A 73 -11.61 -8.32 -2.86
CA TYR A 73 -12.34 -9.01 -1.81
C TYR A 73 -11.60 -10.26 -1.33
N ASP A 74 -11.07 -11.06 -2.26
CA ASP A 74 -10.25 -12.24 -1.92
C ASP A 74 -8.98 -11.85 -1.15
N GLY A 75 -8.35 -10.72 -1.50
CA GLY A 75 -7.21 -10.18 -0.76
C GLY A 75 -7.56 -9.77 0.66
N LEU A 76 -8.68 -9.04 0.84
CA LEU A 76 -9.17 -8.64 2.16
C LEU A 76 -9.50 -9.86 3.04
N ALA A 77 -10.13 -10.89 2.47
CA ALA A 77 -10.52 -12.10 3.19
C ALA A 77 -9.32 -12.91 3.71
N LYS A 78 -8.14 -12.79 3.09
CA LYS A 78 -6.90 -13.43 3.56
C LYS A 78 -6.36 -12.83 4.87
N GLY A 79 -6.81 -11.63 5.25
CA GLY A 79 -6.43 -10.99 6.51
C GLY A 79 -4.96 -10.53 6.56
N GLY A 80 -4.33 -10.35 5.39
CA GLY A 80 -2.99 -9.79 5.31
C GLY A 80 -2.96 -8.32 5.68
N ASP A 81 -1.78 -7.87 6.06
CA ASP A 81 -1.50 -6.50 6.50
C ASP A 81 -1.51 -5.50 5.33
N GLN A 82 -1.12 -5.97 4.15
CA GLN A 82 -1.13 -5.22 2.90
C GLN A 82 -1.07 -6.16 1.71
N PHE A 83 -1.66 -5.75 0.59
CA PHE A 83 -1.58 -6.49 -0.67
C PHE A 83 -1.83 -5.58 -1.88
N ALA A 84 -1.32 -5.98 -3.04
CA ALA A 84 -1.65 -5.39 -4.32
C ALA A 84 -2.59 -6.28 -5.13
N VAL A 85 -3.27 -5.66 -6.10
CA VAL A 85 -4.09 -6.34 -7.10
C VAL A 85 -3.45 -6.17 -8.47
N GLY A 86 -3.28 -7.26 -9.22
CA GLY A 86 -2.72 -7.24 -10.57
C GLY A 86 -1.21 -7.00 -10.61
N LEU A 87 -0.73 -6.11 -11.49
CA LEU A 87 0.71 -5.91 -11.78
C LEU A 87 1.57 -5.58 -10.54
N GLY A 88 0.96 -5.04 -9.48
CA GLY A 88 1.67 -4.72 -8.24
C GLY A 88 1.97 -5.92 -7.34
N GLU A 89 1.35 -7.08 -7.57
CA GLU A 89 1.48 -8.25 -6.70
C GLU A 89 2.92 -8.71 -6.51
N ASP A 90 3.74 -8.65 -7.56
CA ASP A 90 5.14 -9.07 -7.50
C ASP A 90 5.99 -8.21 -6.56
N LEU A 91 5.57 -6.97 -6.25
CA LEU A 91 6.24 -6.12 -5.26
C LEU A 91 6.09 -6.67 -3.84
N PHE A 92 4.99 -7.37 -3.56
CA PHE A 92 4.63 -7.88 -2.23
C PHE A 92 5.00 -9.35 -2.01
N LYS A 93 5.29 -10.09 -3.08
CA LYS A 93 5.80 -11.46 -2.99
C LYS A 93 7.18 -11.49 -2.34
N GLU A 94 7.58 -12.65 -1.82
CA GLU A 94 8.90 -12.87 -1.26
C GLU A 94 10.00 -12.46 -2.26
N GLY A 95 10.94 -11.62 -1.80
CA GLY A 95 11.99 -11.02 -2.65
C GLY A 95 11.55 -9.79 -3.45
N GLY A 96 10.26 -9.46 -3.46
CA GLY A 96 9.73 -8.22 -4.00
C GLY A 96 10.16 -7.00 -3.18
N TRP A 97 10.14 -5.82 -3.80
CA TRP A 97 10.64 -4.60 -3.17
C TRP A 97 9.92 -4.25 -1.87
N GLU A 98 8.58 -4.36 -1.84
CA GLU A 98 7.78 -4.00 -0.67
C GLU A 98 7.93 -5.05 0.44
N PHE A 99 8.07 -6.32 0.07
CA PHE A 99 8.43 -7.38 1.00
C PHE A 99 9.77 -7.09 1.69
N GLN A 100 10.81 -6.77 0.91
CA GLN A 100 12.14 -6.43 1.43
C GLN A 100 12.11 -5.18 2.30
N ARG A 101 11.34 -4.16 1.90
CA ARG A 101 11.20 -2.93 2.67
C ARG A 101 10.56 -3.19 4.04
N GLY A 102 9.55 -4.05 4.11
CA GLY A 102 8.96 -4.50 5.38
C GLY A 102 10.00 -5.13 6.30
N GLN A 103 10.82 -6.05 5.78
CA GLN A 103 11.91 -6.68 6.55
C GLN A 103 12.91 -5.66 7.07
N MET A 104 13.33 -4.72 6.22
CA MET A 104 14.26 -3.65 6.62
C MET A 104 13.66 -2.75 7.72
N CYS A 105 12.36 -2.44 7.65
CA CYS A 105 11.67 -1.67 8.67
C CYS A 105 11.59 -2.44 10.00
N ASP A 106 11.31 -3.73 9.97
CA ASP A 106 11.29 -4.58 11.17
C ASP A 106 12.67 -4.60 11.85
N GLU A 107 13.75 -4.87 11.09
CA GLU A 107 15.12 -4.87 11.59
C GLU A 107 15.55 -3.51 12.16
N ALA A 108 15.26 -2.42 11.44
CA ALA A 108 15.60 -1.08 11.89
C ALA A 108 14.89 -0.71 13.19
N ARG A 109 13.62 -1.11 13.36
CA ARG A 109 12.84 -0.84 14.56
C ARG A 109 13.39 -1.58 15.78
N GLU A 110 13.78 -2.84 15.64
CA GLU A 110 14.40 -3.58 16.75
C GLU A 110 15.66 -2.89 17.25
N LEU A 111 16.53 -2.45 16.33
CA LEU A 111 17.75 -1.71 16.65
C LEU A 111 17.44 -0.36 17.32
N LEU A 112 16.49 0.40 16.79
CA LEU A 112 16.10 1.70 17.34
C LEU A 112 15.49 1.57 18.74
N ASN A 113 14.66 0.56 18.97
CA ASN A 113 14.06 0.29 20.28
C ASN A 113 15.14 -0.05 21.32
N TYR A 114 16.11 -0.89 20.97
CA TYR A 114 17.24 -1.19 21.86
C TYR A 114 18.04 0.07 22.19
N ALA A 115 18.42 0.85 21.16
CA ALA A 115 19.19 2.08 21.34
C ALA A 115 18.44 3.13 22.18
N LEU A 116 17.12 3.25 21.99
CA LEU A 116 16.28 4.17 22.76
C LEU A 116 16.19 3.77 24.24
N VAL A 117 16.02 2.47 24.52
CA VAL A 117 16.00 1.96 25.89
C VAL A 117 17.34 2.20 26.59
N ASP A 118 18.46 1.98 25.90
CA ASP A 118 19.79 2.25 26.42
C ASP A 118 19.98 3.74 26.74
N TYR A 119 19.62 4.63 25.79
CA TYR A 119 19.65 6.08 25.98
C TYR A 119 18.80 6.57 27.16
N LEU A 120 17.62 5.97 27.39
CA LEU A 120 16.75 6.36 28.50
C LEU A 120 17.22 5.85 29.87
N ARG A 121 18.19 4.92 29.92
CA ARG A 121 18.77 4.41 31.17
C ARG A 121 19.96 5.24 31.66
N THR A 122 20.55 6.07 30.80
CA THR A 122 21.62 7.03 31.15
C THR A 122 21.06 8.31 31.74
#